data_AF-A0A1L3J7Z5-F1
#
_entry.id   AF-A0A1L3J7Z5-F1
#
_cell.length_a   1.000
_cell.length_b   1.000
_cell.length_c   1.000
_cell.angle_alpha   90.00
_cell.angle_beta   90.00
_cell.angle_gamma   90.00
#
_symmetry.space_group_name_H-M   'P 1'
#
loop_
_entity.id
_entity.type
_entity.pdbx_description
1 polymer ?
#
loop_
_entity_poly.entity_id
_entity_poly.type
_entity_poly.pdbx_seq_one_letter_code
_entity_poly.pdbx_strand_id
1 'polypeptide(L)'
;MRGNHFFILTLILCLFSVVSAIGQGSVCEDIEPFCAGSERLTFPNSNFTNTTQQTGEFGPDYACLDEQPYPSWFYLQVEDEGDLQFRISQYANEDLSGAPLDVDFVIWGPFEKGDDFCTAASLSSENIVDCSYLPDAVETMTITGASANAVYVVVITNFEENPGFISLQQISGDGSTDCSILGEGLGEDISVCGEEEYSGWYDR
;
A
#
# COMPACT_ATOMS: atom_id res chain seq x y z
N MET A 1 47.45 -35.26 32.54
CA MET A 1 48.36 -34.26 31.91
C MET A 1 47.64 -33.75 30.68
N ARG A 2 46.89 -32.64 30.77
CA ARG A 2 47.30 -31.23 30.61
C ARG A 2 47.77 -30.88 29.18
N GLY A 3 47.05 -29.92 28.59
CA GLY A 3 47.41 -29.11 27.42
C GLY A 3 46.47 -29.36 26.24
N ASN A 4 45.93 -28.37 25.53
CA ASN A 4 45.98 -26.93 25.69
C ASN A 4 44.89 -26.32 24.78
N HIS A 5 44.36 -25.18 25.20
CA HIS A 5 43.52 -24.20 24.51
C HIS A 5 43.52 -24.18 22.97
N PHE A 6 42.33 -24.08 22.37
CA PHE A 6 42.02 -22.89 21.55
C PHE A 6 40.53 -22.56 21.60
N PHE A 7 40.26 -21.33 22.01
CA PHE A 7 38.97 -20.72 22.25
C PHE A 7 38.56 -20.04 20.95
N ILE A 8 37.46 -20.45 20.31
CA ILE A 8 36.80 -19.64 19.27
C ILE A 8 35.33 -19.56 19.65
N LEU A 9 35.02 -18.52 20.42
CA LEU A 9 33.67 -18.11 20.71
C LEU A 9 33.28 -17.11 19.61
N THR A 10 32.74 -17.60 18.49
CA THR A 10 32.19 -16.72 17.45
C THR A 10 30.82 -16.25 17.95
N LEU A 11 30.80 -15.09 18.62
CA LEU A 11 29.58 -14.37 18.92
C LEU A 11 28.99 -13.86 17.60
N ILE A 12 28.10 -14.63 17.00
CA ILE A 12 27.26 -14.15 15.89
C ILE A 12 26.21 -13.24 16.53
N LEU A 13 26.56 -11.95 16.63
CA LEU A 13 25.59 -10.89 16.84
C LEU A 13 24.78 -10.79 15.53
N CYS A 14 23.71 -11.57 15.43
CA CYS A 14 22.62 -11.24 14.51
C CYS A 14 22.09 -9.88 14.97
N LEU A 15 22.63 -8.82 14.39
CA LEU A 15 21.90 -7.57 14.22
C LEU A 15 20.63 -7.96 13.47
N PHE A 16 19.56 -8.21 14.22
CA PHE A 16 18.22 -8.05 13.69
C PHE A 16 18.16 -6.60 13.24
N SER A 17 18.45 -6.37 11.97
CA SER A 17 17.89 -5.23 11.27
C SER A 17 16.39 -5.40 11.45
N VAL A 18 15.79 -4.62 12.35
CA VAL A 18 14.38 -4.33 12.21
C VAL A 18 14.27 -3.69 10.84
N VAL A 19 13.87 -4.48 9.85
CA VAL A 19 13.28 -3.92 8.65
C VAL A 19 12.00 -3.33 9.19
N SER A 20 12.01 -2.03 9.50
CA SER A 20 10.76 -1.30 9.54
C SER A 20 10.18 -1.50 8.15
N ALA A 21 9.07 -2.23 8.05
CA ALA A 21 8.20 -2.09 6.89
C ALA A 21 7.73 -0.64 6.93
N ILE A 22 8.47 0.24 6.29
CA ILE A 22 7.94 1.52 5.81
C ILE A 22 7.35 1.12 4.47
N GLY A 23 6.02 1.11 4.37
CA GLY A 23 5.36 0.58 3.19
C GLY A 23 3.90 0.98 3.15
N GLN A 24 3.64 2.27 3.29
CA GLN A 24 2.39 2.86 2.85
C GLN A 24 2.64 4.30 2.44
N GLY A 25 2.11 4.69 1.28
CA GLY A 25 2.15 6.07 0.81
C GLY A 25 1.35 6.94 1.76
N SER A 26 2.00 7.63 2.69
CA SER A 26 1.30 8.55 3.60
C SER A 26 0.87 9.83 2.89
N VAL A 27 1.44 10.10 1.72
CA VAL A 27 1.06 11.15 0.78
C VAL A 27 0.83 10.51 -0.59
N CYS A 28 0.05 11.16 -1.45
CA CYS A 28 -0.26 10.65 -2.78
C CYS A 28 0.99 10.53 -3.66
N GLU A 29 1.99 11.41 -3.50
CA GLU A 29 3.25 11.31 -4.27
C GLU A 29 3.97 9.96 -4.06
N ASP A 30 3.77 9.33 -2.90
CA ASP A 30 4.33 8.02 -2.54
C ASP A 30 3.28 6.88 -2.67
N ILE A 31 2.28 7.04 -3.53
CA ILE A 31 1.18 6.08 -3.69
C ILE A 31 1.68 4.69 -4.09
N GLU A 32 1.20 3.66 -3.39
CA GLU A 32 1.66 2.28 -3.58
C GLU A 32 0.69 1.47 -4.45
N PRO A 33 1.17 0.51 -5.26
CA PRO A 33 0.28 -0.37 -6.00
C PRO A 33 -0.42 -1.38 -5.09
N PHE A 34 -1.67 -1.69 -5.41
CA PHE A 34 -2.41 -2.82 -4.87
C PHE A 34 -3.07 -3.61 -5.99
N CYS A 35 -3.05 -4.93 -5.88
CA CYS A 35 -3.89 -5.82 -6.66
C CYS A 35 -4.57 -6.82 -5.73
N ALA A 36 -5.80 -7.18 -6.05
CA ALA A 36 -6.62 -8.11 -5.28
C ALA A 36 -6.60 -9.56 -5.78
N GLY A 37 -6.14 -9.87 -6.99
CA GLY A 37 -6.00 -11.23 -7.56
C GLY A 37 -6.73 -12.35 -6.79
N SER A 38 -5.95 -13.21 -6.10
CA SER A 38 -6.46 -14.08 -5.02
C SER A 38 -5.94 -13.67 -3.64
N GLU A 39 -5.47 -12.43 -3.52
CA GLU A 39 -4.65 -11.96 -2.42
C GLU A 39 -5.41 -10.97 -1.54
N ARG A 40 -4.95 -10.87 -0.31
CA ARG A 40 -5.36 -9.85 0.65
C ARG A 40 -4.12 -9.06 0.97
N LEU A 41 -4.17 -7.76 0.74
CA LEU A 41 -3.15 -6.87 1.26
C LEU A 41 -3.48 -6.59 2.72
N THR A 42 -2.52 -6.81 3.61
CA THR A 42 -2.61 -6.41 5.02
C THR A 42 -1.33 -5.67 5.37
N PHE A 43 -1.49 -4.48 5.96
CA PHE A 43 -0.39 -3.55 6.21
C PHE A 43 -0.65 -2.81 7.52
N PRO A 44 0.41 -2.38 8.25
CA PRO A 44 0.22 -1.54 9.43
C PRO A 44 -0.44 -0.22 9.02
N ASN A 45 -1.42 0.29 9.76
CA ASN A 45 -2.01 1.58 9.43
C ASN A 45 -1.02 2.74 9.63
N SER A 46 -1.27 3.88 8.99
CA SER A 46 -0.58 5.12 9.36
C SER A 46 -1.10 5.57 10.72
N ASN A 47 -0.21 6.02 11.60
CA ASN A 47 -0.57 6.47 12.95
C ASN A 47 0.54 7.35 13.56
N PHE A 48 0.29 7.87 14.76
CA PHE A 48 1.20 8.78 15.48
C PHE A 48 2.59 8.21 15.81
N THR A 49 2.81 6.89 15.67
CA THR A 49 4.09 6.24 15.97
C THR A 49 4.97 6.02 14.74
N ASN A 50 4.39 6.03 13.52
CA ASN A 50 5.11 5.62 12.30
C ASN A 50 5.07 6.66 11.17
N THR A 51 4.30 7.73 11.27
CA THR A 51 4.32 8.84 10.30
C THR A 51 4.17 10.21 10.98
N THR A 52 4.65 11.25 10.31
CA THR A 52 4.37 12.65 10.66
C THR A 52 3.16 13.21 9.92
N GLN A 53 2.64 12.50 8.92
CA GLN A 53 1.45 12.90 8.17
C GLN A 53 0.20 12.55 8.97
N GLN A 54 -0.30 13.53 9.72
CA GLN A 54 -1.44 13.32 10.62
C GLN A 54 -2.80 13.45 9.93
N THR A 55 -2.85 14.12 8.78
CA THR A 55 -4.08 14.41 8.05
C THR A 55 -3.88 14.26 6.55
N GLY A 56 -4.95 14.12 5.77
CA GLY A 56 -4.94 14.20 4.31
C GLY A 56 -4.25 15.47 3.80
N GLU A 57 -3.65 15.39 2.63
CA GLU A 57 -3.06 16.54 1.95
C GLU A 57 -4.14 17.55 1.56
N PHE A 58 -3.75 18.82 1.44
CA PHE A 58 -4.63 19.86 0.94
C PHE A 58 -4.78 19.75 -0.58
N GLY A 59 -6.01 19.86 -1.09
CA GLY A 59 -6.27 19.91 -2.53
C GLY A 59 -7.28 18.86 -3.01
N PRO A 60 -7.13 17.57 -2.66
CA PRO A 60 -8.10 16.55 -2.98
C PRO A 60 -9.50 16.85 -2.42
N ASP A 61 -10.52 16.47 -3.17
CA ASP A 61 -11.90 16.41 -2.73
C ASP A 61 -12.16 15.05 -2.10
N TYR A 62 -12.07 14.97 -0.77
CA TYR A 62 -12.26 13.75 0.03
C TYR A 62 -13.73 13.32 0.18
N ALA A 63 -14.61 13.79 -0.72
CA ALA A 63 -15.97 13.28 -0.84
C ALA A 63 -16.78 13.40 0.46
N CYS A 64 -17.05 12.25 1.09
CA CYS A 64 -17.84 12.13 2.30
C CYS A 64 -17.02 12.21 3.60
N LEU A 65 -15.69 12.19 3.51
CA LEU A 65 -14.83 12.27 4.69
C LEU A 65 -14.82 13.70 5.22
N ASP A 66 -15.32 13.89 6.44
CA ASP A 66 -15.17 15.18 7.14
C ASP A 66 -13.73 15.38 7.64
N GLU A 67 -13.06 14.29 8.04
CA GLU A 67 -11.67 14.26 8.51
C GLU A 67 -10.89 13.14 7.82
N GLN A 68 -9.57 13.31 7.66
CA GLN A 68 -8.71 12.33 6.97
C GLN A 68 -7.47 11.96 7.79
N PRO A 69 -7.62 11.48 9.03
CA PRO A 69 -6.49 11.21 9.90
C PRO A 69 -5.64 10.05 9.37
N TYR A 70 -4.32 10.27 9.41
CA TYR A 70 -3.30 9.30 9.04
C TYR A 70 -3.61 8.50 7.76
N PRO A 71 -3.60 9.17 6.59
CA PRO A 71 -3.95 8.54 5.33
C PRO A 71 -2.93 7.47 4.88
N SER A 72 -3.41 6.53 4.08
CA SER A 72 -2.62 5.55 3.34
C SER A 72 -3.14 5.48 1.91
N TRP A 73 -2.29 5.81 0.94
CA TRP A 73 -2.63 5.96 -0.48
C TRP A 73 -2.20 4.72 -1.27
N PHE A 74 -3.13 4.21 -2.08
CA PHE A 74 -2.87 3.11 -3.01
C PHE A 74 -3.51 3.37 -4.37
N TYR A 75 -2.98 2.74 -5.42
CA TYR A 75 -3.66 2.63 -6.71
C TYR A 75 -3.85 1.17 -7.11
N LEU A 76 -4.88 0.89 -7.90
CA LEU A 76 -5.11 -0.41 -8.52
C LEU A 76 -5.36 -0.22 -10.02
N GLN A 77 -4.95 -1.21 -10.81
CA GLN A 77 -5.25 -1.28 -12.23
C GLN A 77 -6.18 -2.47 -12.49
N VAL A 78 -7.22 -2.27 -13.30
CA VAL A 78 -8.15 -3.33 -13.70
C VAL A 78 -7.52 -4.21 -14.79
N GLU A 79 -7.59 -5.53 -14.62
CA GLU A 79 -7.20 -6.51 -15.64
C GLU A 79 -8.42 -6.93 -16.46
N ASP A 80 -9.38 -7.63 -15.85
CA ASP A 80 -10.65 -8.00 -16.47
C ASP A 80 -11.75 -6.97 -16.14
N GLU A 81 -12.50 -6.54 -17.17
CA GLU A 81 -13.64 -5.65 -17.00
C GLU A 81 -14.76 -6.29 -16.18
N GLY A 82 -15.46 -5.48 -15.39
CA GLY A 82 -16.58 -5.95 -14.57
C GLY A 82 -16.78 -5.14 -13.30
N ASP A 83 -17.71 -5.59 -12.47
CA ASP A 83 -17.90 -5.06 -11.14
C ASP A 83 -16.77 -5.58 -10.23
N LEU A 84 -16.30 -4.72 -9.31
CA LEU A 84 -15.35 -5.06 -8.26
C LEU A 84 -15.91 -4.63 -6.92
N GLN A 85 -15.86 -5.51 -5.93
CA GLN A 85 -16.21 -5.16 -4.55
C GLN A 85 -15.11 -5.59 -3.60
N PHE A 86 -14.63 -4.65 -2.81
CA PHE A 86 -13.58 -4.85 -1.82
C PHE A 86 -14.12 -4.68 -0.41
N ARG A 87 -13.59 -5.47 0.50
CA ARG A 87 -13.70 -5.27 1.93
C ARG A 87 -12.46 -4.57 2.43
N ILE A 88 -12.67 -3.46 3.13
CA ILE A 88 -11.64 -2.77 3.90
C ILE A 88 -11.92 -3.08 5.36
N SER A 89 -10.90 -3.45 6.13
CA SER A 89 -11.10 -3.72 7.56
C SER A 89 -9.88 -3.33 8.37
N GLN A 90 -10.08 -2.86 9.60
CA GLN A 90 -8.98 -2.45 10.45
C GLN A 90 -9.12 -2.99 11.88
N TYR A 91 -8.03 -3.54 12.40
CA TYR A 91 -7.96 -4.13 13.74
C TYR A 91 -6.61 -3.87 14.40
N ALA A 92 -6.55 -4.00 15.72
CA ALA A 92 -5.31 -3.81 16.49
C ALA A 92 -4.19 -4.79 16.10
N ASN A 93 -4.51 -6.00 15.66
CA ASN A 93 -3.53 -7.03 15.31
C ASN A 93 -3.57 -7.37 13.81
N GLU A 94 -2.42 -7.77 13.27
CA GLU A 94 -2.22 -8.11 11.85
C GLU A 94 -3.10 -9.26 11.34
N ASP A 95 -3.45 -10.21 12.21
CA ASP A 95 -4.34 -11.33 11.88
C ASP A 95 -5.84 -10.93 11.86
N LEU A 96 -6.12 -9.62 11.85
CA LEU A 96 -7.45 -9.02 11.93
C LEU A 96 -8.22 -9.40 13.20
N SER A 97 -7.48 -9.56 14.30
CA SER A 97 -8.02 -9.80 15.63
C SER A 97 -7.80 -8.61 16.58
N GLY A 98 -8.38 -8.68 17.78
CA GLY A 98 -8.23 -7.63 18.79
C GLY A 98 -9.31 -6.56 18.69
N ALA A 99 -8.99 -5.34 19.11
CA ALA A 99 -9.93 -4.24 19.07
C ALA A 99 -10.25 -3.87 17.61
N PRO A 100 -11.53 -3.74 17.23
CA PRO A 100 -11.90 -3.12 15.96
C PRO A 100 -11.52 -1.64 16.01
N LEU A 101 -11.00 -1.10 14.91
CA LEU A 101 -10.63 0.30 14.77
C LEU A 101 -11.33 0.88 13.55
N ASP A 102 -11.86 2.09 13.69
CA ASP A 102 -12.63 2.78 12.66
C ASP A 102 -11.80 3.12 11.41
N VAL A 103 -12.31 2.75 10.23
CA VAL A 103 -11.60 2.86 8.94
C VAL A 103 -12.50 3.49 7.89
N ASP A 104 -12.02 4.56 7.27
CA ASP A 104 -12.74 5.25 6.20
C ASP A 104 -11.96 5.19 4.89
N PHE A 105 -12.63 5.52 3.78
CA PHE A 105 -11.97 5.58 2.48
C PHE A 105 -12.66 6.51 1.49
N VAL A 106 -11.90 6.90 0.46
CA VAL A 106 -12.41 7.46 -0.80
C VAL A 106 -11.67 6.81 -1.94
N ILE A 107 -12.37 6.58 -3.05
CA ILE A 107 -11.78 6.10 -4.30
C ILE A 107 -12.14 7.03 -5.45
N TRP A 108 -11.15 7.34 -6.28
CA TRP A 108 -11.29 8.15 -7.50
C TRP A 108 -10.88 7.38 -8.75
N GLY A 109 -11.51 7.71 -9.87
CA GLY A 109 -11.21 7.19 -11.21
C GLY A 109 -12.45 7.16 -12.10
N PRO A 110 -12.41 6.42 -13.22
CA PRO A 110 -11.23 5.75 -13.77
C PRO A 110 -10.23 6.75 -14.36
N PHE A 111 -8.94 6.42 -14.25
CA PHE A 111 -7.83 7.12 -14.89
C PHE A 111 -7.15 6.22 -15.93
N GLU A 112 -6.29 6.80 -16.77
CA GLU A 112 -5.44 6.07 -17.70
C GLU A 112 -4.06 5.80 -17.09
N LYS A 113 -3.41 4.70 -17.51
CA LYS A 113 -2.03 4.39 -17.06
C LYS A 113 -1.08 5.53 -17.50
N GLY A 114 -0.37 6.10 -16.53
CA GLY A 114 0.59 7.18 -16.76
C GLY A 114 0.02 8.59 -16.57
N ASP A 115 -1.27 8.72 -16.24
CA ASP A 115 -1.82 9.98 -15.77
C ASP A 115 -1.15 10.43 -14.46
N ASP A 116 -1.15 11.75 -14.23
CA ASP A 116 -0.80 12.31 -12.93
C ASP A 116 -2.01 12.22 -11.99
N PHE A 117 -1.98 11.22 -11.11
CA PHE A 117 -3.08 10.93 -10.19
C PHE A 117 -3.21 11.94 -9.06
N CYS A 118 -2.12 12.61 -8.66
CA CYS A 118 -2.05 13.37 -7.41
C CYS A 118 -2.33 14.87 -7.59
N THR A 119 -3.09 15.22 -8.62
CA THR A 119 -3.51 16.59 -8.88
C THR A 119 -4.90 16.87 -8.31
N ALA A 120 -5.18 18.13 -7.98
CA ALA A 120 -6.52 18.55 -7.56
C ALA A 120 -7.59 18.36 -8.65
N ALA A 121 -7.20 18.24 -9.93
CA ALA A 121 -8.14 17.92 -11.01
C ALA A 121 -8.48 16.42 -11.04
N SER A 122 -7.46 15.58 -10.86
CA SER A 122 -7.60 14.12 -10.81
C SER A 122 -8.39 13.70 -9.56
N LEU A 123 -8.03 14.20 -8.39
CA LEU A 123 -8.69 13.91 -7.11
C LEU A 123 -9.83 14.89 -6.82
N SER A 124 -10.70 15.12 -7.81
CA SER A 124 -11.85 16.03 -7.73
C SER A 124 -13.17 15.28 -7.58
N SER A 125 -14.25 16.00 -7.27
CA SER A 125 -15.59 15.41 -7.15
C SER A 125 -16.13 14.77 -8.42
N GLU A 126 -15.61 15.15 -9.59
CA GLU A 126 -16.04 14.56 -10.87
C GLU A 126 -15.54 13.11 -11.03
N ASN A 127 -14.48 12.74 -10.32
CA ASN A 127 -13.86 11.41 -10.41
C ASN A 127 -14.15 10.53 -9.19
N ILE A 128 -14.96 10.97 -8.22
CA ILE A 128 -15.31 10.12 -7.06
C ILE A 128 -16.13 8.92 -7.54
N VAL A 129 -15.70 7.72 -7.14
CA VAL A 129 -16.37 6.45 -7.45
C VAL A 129 -17.17 5.95 -6.26
N ASP A 130 -16.57 5.96 -5.07
CA ASP A 130 -17.19 5.51 -3.83
C ASP A 130 -16.50 6.17 -2.62
N CYS A 131 -17.20 6.22 -1.49
CA CYS A 131 -16.73 6.77 -0.23
C CYS A 131 -17.52 6.21 0.93
N SER A 132 -16.84 5.91 2.04
CA SER A 132 -17.50 5.63 3.31
C SER A 132 -16.81 6.36 4.44
N TYR A 133 -17.62 6.87 5.37
CA TYR A 133 -17.25 7.58 6.60
C TYR A 133 -18.13 7.10 7.76
N LEU A 134 -18.46 5.80 7.76
CA LEU A 134 -19.25 5.19 8.82
C LEU A 134 -18.30 4.84 9.97
N PRO A 135 -18.77 4.91 11.24
CA PRO A 135 -17.94 4.62 12.40
C PRO A 135 -17.78 3.11 12.62
N ASP A 136 -17.26 2.41 11.63
CA ASP A 136 -17.21 0.96 11.53
C ASP A 136 -15.79 0.48 11.16
N ALA A 137 -15.35 -0.61 11.78
CA ALA A 137 -14.04 -1.19 11.50
C ALA A 137 -13.99 -2.02 10.21
N VAL A 138 -15.10 -2.09 9.49
CA VAL A 138 -15.25 -2.89 8.27
C VAL A 138 -16.15 -2.15 7.29
N GLU A 139 -15.55 -1.75 6.17
CA GLU A 139 -16.22 -1.03 5.10
C GLU A 139 -16.24 -1.84 3.80
N THR A 140 -17.17 -1.48 2.90
CA THR A 140 -17.28 -2.07 1.56
C THR A 140 -17.07 -1.00 0.51
N MET A 141 -16.02 -1.15 -0.30
CA MET A 141 -15.71 -0.29 -1.44
C MET A 141 -16.17 -0.96 -2.74
N THR A 142 -16.93 -0.26 -3.57
CA THR A 142 -17.49 -0.81 -4.82
C THR A 142 -17.06 0.01 -6.04
N ILE A 143 -16.64 -0.68 -7.09
CA ILE A 143 -16.42 -0.11 -8.43
C ILE A 143 -17.38 -0.83 -9.37
N THR A 144 -18.35 -0.12 -9.95
CA THR A 144 -19.34 -0.71 -10.87
C THR A 144 -18.91 -0.51 -12.32
N GLY A 145 -18.91 -1.58 -13.12
CA GLY A 145 -18.60 -1.53 -14.56
C GLY A 145 -17.20 -1.02 -14.88
N ALA A 146 -16.20 -1.48 -14.13
CA ALA A 146 -14.81 -1.08 -14.34
C ALA A 146 -14.32 -1.57 -15.71
N SER A 147 -13.67 -0.69 -16.48
CA SER A 147 -13.11 -1.04 -17.79
C SER A 147 -11.71 -1.64 -17.62
N ALA A 148 -11.34 -2.60 -18.47
CA ALA A 148 -9.97 -3.13 -18.49
C ALA A 148 -8.94 -2.00 -18.69
N ASN A 149 -7.83 -2.07 -17.97
CA ASN A 149 -6.76 -1.06 -17.86
C ASN A 149 -7.13 0.26 -17.18
N ALA A 150 -8.35 0.42 -16.69
CA ALA A 150 -8.68 1.58 -15.86
C ALA A 150 -7.86 1.55 -14.57
N VAL A 151 -7.37 2.71 -14.16
CA VAL A 151 -6.68 2.90 -12.88
C VAL A 151 -7.59 3.61 -11.90
N TYR A 152 -7.56 3.19 -10.64
CA TYR A 152 -8.27 3.84 -9.55
C TYR A 152 -7.31 4.14 -8.41
N VAL A 153 -7.51 5.28 -7.77
CA VAL A 153 -6.73 5.76 -6.64
C VAL A 153 -7.61 5.67 -5.40
N VAL A 154 -7.10 5.08 -4.33
CA VAL A 154 -7.79 4.96 -3.06
C VAL A 154 -6.96 5.60 -1.96
N VAL A 155 -7.60 6.37 -1.09
CA VAL A 155 -7.05 6.74 0.20
C VAL A 155 -7.87 6.02 1.28
N ILE A 156 -7.17 5.43 2.24
CA ILE A 156 -7.76 4.78 3.42
C ILE A 156 -7.24 5.48 4.67
N THR A 157 -8.12 5.85 5.60
CA THR A 157 -7.78 6.60 6.80
C THR A 157 -7.82 5.72 8.05
N ASN A 158 -7.06 6.11 9.06
CA ASN A 158 -7.14 5.53 10.39
C ASN A 158 -7.83 6.52 11.33
N PHE A 159 -9.16 6.46 11.40
CA PHE A 159 -9.98 7.41 12.14
C PHE A 159 -9.71 7.41 13.65
N GLU A 160 -9.49 6.23 14.21
CA GLU A 160 -9.17 6.05 15.63
C GLU A 160 -7.75 6.54 16.01
N GLU A 161 -6.91 6.93 15.03
CA GLU A 161 -5.51 7.36 15.18
C GLU A 161 -4.56 6.33 15.85
N ASN A 162 -5.09 5.22 16.33
CA ASN A 162 -4.37 4.20 17.08
C ASN A 162 -3.58 3.27 16.16
N PRO A 163 -2.42 2.73 16.60
CA PRO A 163 -1.71 1.73 15.84
C PRO A 163 -2.54 0.45 15.64
N GLY A 164 -2.56 -0.04 14.40
CA GLY A 164 -3.28 -1.23 14.00
C GLY A 164 -2.87 -1.68 12.61
N PHE A 165 -3.69 -2.52 12.01
CA PHE A 165 -3.48 -3.10 10.68
C PHE A 165 -4.75 -2.95 9.86
N ILE A 166 -4.60 -2.46 8.63
CA ILE A 166 -5.66 -2.38 7.63
C ILE A 166 -5.49 -3.54 6.66
N SER A 167 -6.62 -4.12 6.24
CA SER A 167 -6.69 -5.12 5.19
C SER A 167 -7.59 -4.64 4.07
N LEU A 168 -7.15 -4.83 2.83
CA LEU A 168 -7.92 -4.63 1.60
C LEU A 168 -8.02 -5.96 0.84
N GLN A 169 -9.25 -6.41 0.56
CA GLN A 169 -9.51 -7.70 -0.07
C GLN A 169 -10.70 -7.62 -1.02
N GLN A 170 -10.57 -8.06 -2.27
CA GLN A 170 -11.75 -8.25 -3.12
C GLN A 170 -12.59 -9.43 -2.62
N ILE A 171 -13.90 -9.22 -2.47
CA ILE A 171 -14.85 -10.18 -1.89
C ILE A 171 -15.96 -10.60 -2.86
N SER A 172 -16.23 -9.81 -3.89
CA SER A 172 -17.16 -10.15 -4.97
C SER A 172 -16.88 -9.32 -6.24
N GLY A 173 -17.68 -9.53 -7.28
CA GLY A 173 -17.48 -8.94 -8.60
C GLY A 173 -17.11 -9.97 -9.67
N ASP A 174 -17.29 -9.60 -10.94
CA ASP A 174 -16.87 -10.37 -12.12
C ASP A 174 -15.62 -9.80 -12.80
N GLY A 175 -15.14 -8.63 -12.38
CA GLY A 175 -13.86 -8.06 -12.79
C GLY A 175 -12.68 -8.53 -11.92
N SER A 176 -11.46 -8.15 -12.34
CA SER A 176 -10.21 -8.44 -11.63
C SER A 176 -9.22 -7.27 -11.70
N THR A 177 -8.18 -7.31 -10.87
CA THR A 177 -7.08 -6.32 -10.88
C THR A 177 -5.78 -6.93 -11.38
N ASP A 178 -5.01 -6.17 -12.15
CA ASP A 178 -3.71 -6.56 -12.67
C ASP A 178 -2.67 -6.65 -11.54
N CYS A 179 -2.16 -7.85 -11.28
CA CYS A 179 -1.13 -8.09 -10.26
C CYS A 179 0.32 -7.96 -10.77
N SER A 180 0.53 -7.76 -12.08
CA SER A 180 1.87 -7.52 -12.62
C SER A 180 2.46 -6.19 -12.12
N ILE A 181 1.60 -5.23 -11.74
CA ILE A 181 1.98 -3.90 -11.25
C ILE A 181 2.78 -3.92 -9.93
N LEU A 182 2.67 -4.98 -9.12
CA LEU A 182 3.43 -5.12 -7.88
C LEU A 182 4.94 -5.29 -8.14
N GLY A 183 5.32 -5.74 -9.32
CA GLY A 183 6.72 -5.94 -9.73
C GLY A 183 7.32 -4.77 -10.51
N GLU A 184 6.50 -3.84 -11.02
CA GLU A 184 6.95 -2.69 -11.83
C GLU A 184 7.45 -1.50 -10.99
N GLY A 185 7.47 -1.61 -9.66
CA GLY A 185 8.10 -0.63 -8.75
C GLY A 185 9.62 -0.45 -8.96
N LEU A 186 10.20 -1.23 -9.86
CA LEU A 186 11.50 -0.96 -10.46
C LEU A 186 11.24 -0.91 -11.97
N GLY A 187 10.98 0.28 -12.51
CA GLY A 187 10.79 0.49 -13.94
C GLY A 187 11.89 -0.19 -14.77
N GLU A 188 11.60 -0.42 -16.05
CA GLU A 188 12.56 -0.91 -17.04
C GLU A 188 13.81 0.02 -17.15
N ASP A 189 14.72 -0.06 -16.18
CA ASP A 189 16.15 0.30 -16.23
C ASP A 189 16.79 0.16 -14.83
N ILE A 190 16.74 -1.04 -14.22
CA ILE A 190 17.80 -1.41 -13.27
C ILE A 190 18.98 -1.96 -14.06
N SER A 191 19.91 -1.06 -14.34
CA SER A 191 21.30 -1.45 -14.51
C SER A 191 21.77 -2.08 -13.19
N VAL A 192 21.85 -3.41 -13.16
CA VAL A 192 22.54 -4.14 -12.11
C VAL A 192 24.01 -3.75 -12.18
N CYS A 193 24.40 -2.73 -11.42
CA CYS A 193 25.80 -2.49 -11.10
C CYS A 193 26.29 -3.66 -10.25
N GLY A 194 26.94 -4.64 -10.87
CA GLY A 194 27.67 -5.66 -10.13
C GLY A 194 27.80 -7.03 -10.80
N GLU A 195 28.21 -7.09 -12.06
CA GLU A 195 29.10 -8.21 -12.44
C GLU A 195 30.53 -7.66 -12.42
N GLU A 196 31.24 -7.92 -11.32
CA GLU A 196 32.69 -7.90 -11.32
C GLU A 196 33.18 -9.01 -12.26
N GLU A 197 33.20 -8.74 -13.56
CA GLU A 197 33.93 -9.58 -14.50
C GLU A 197 35.42 -9.29 -14.33
N TYR A 198 36.03 -10.11 -13.48
CA TYR A 198 37.47 -10.26 -13.35
C TYR A 198 38.07 -10.66 -14.71
N SER A 199 38.43 -9.67 -15.53
CA SER A 199 39.35 -9.88 -16.67
C SER A 199 40.76 -9.46 -16.26
N GLY A 200 41.58 -10.47 -15.98
CA GLY A 200 43.02 -10.27 -15.85
C GLY A 200 43.69 -9.97 -17.19
N TRP A 201 44.91 -9.43 -17.07
CA TRP A 201 45.98 -9.26 -18.08
C TRP A 201 45.73 -8.09 -19.06
N TYR A 202 46.62 -7.11 -19.24
CA TYR A 202 48.03 -7.28 -19.62
C TYR A 202 48.86 -5.99 -19.42
N ASP A 203 50.17 -6.17 -19.27
CA ASP A 203 51.24 -5.16 -19.18
C ASP A 203 51.19 -4.07 -20.26
N ARG A 204 51.31 -2.79 -19.85
CA ARG A 204 52.48 -1.94 -20.13
C ARG A 204 52.41 -0.55 -19.48
#